data_AF-A0A9D9X139-F1
#
_entry.id   AF-A0A9D9X139-F1
#
_cell.length_a   1.000
_cell.length_b   1.000
_cell.length_c   1.000
_cell.angle_alpha   90.00
_cell.angle_beta   90.00
_cell.angle_gamma   90.00
#
_symmetry.space_group_name_H-M   'P 1'
#
loop_
_entity.id
_entity.type
_entity.pdbx_description
1 polymer ?
#
loop_
_entity_poly.entity_id
_entity_poly.type
_entity_poly.pdbx_seq_one_letter_code
_entity_poly.pdbx_strand_id
1 'polypeptide(L)'
;MKSGKASPAPVNSTPALATLEKDIADMRTADFAFIYVLRRKDGGVLDPEDKSVVRTQTDQVNRRVSSDGGKAVVVGSNFAIAPEKMTALYDRFAIQNYSPVEGVNGEKK
;
A
#
# COMPACT_ATOMS: atom_id res chain seq x y z
N MET A 1 -33.16 -33.45 -18.60
CA MET A 1 -33.36 -32.41 -17.58
C MET A 1 -32.89 -32.95 -16.23
N LYS A 2 -32.36 -32.08 -15.36
CA LYS A 2 -31.74 -32.28 -14.02
C LYS A 2 -30.21 -32.25 -14.05
N SER A 3 -29.50 -31.51 -13.22
CA SER A 3 -29.72 -30.28 -12.46
C SER A 3 -28.32 -29.88 -12.01
N GLY A 4 -27.99 -28.59 -12.13
CA GLY A 4 -26.67 -28.05 -11.81
C GLY A 4 -26.29 -28.32 -10.35
N LYS A 5 -25.14 -28.95 -10.15
CA LYS A 5 -24.48 -29.01 -8.84
C LYS A 5 -23.63 -27.74 -8.70
N ALA A 6 -24.26 -26.69 -8.19
CA ALA A 6 -23.54 -25.51 -7.71
C ALA A 6 -22.57 -25.98 -6.62
N SER A 7 -21.27 -25.95 -6.94
CA SER A 7 -20.21 -26.12 -5.95
C SER A 7 -19.77 -24.72 -5.53
N PRO A 8 -19.60 -24.46 -4.23
CA PRO A 8 -19.26 -23.12 -3.74
C PRO A 8 -17.90 -22.72 -4.30
N ALA A 9 -17.82 -21.53 -4.90
CA ALA A 9 -16.55 -20.95 -5.28
C ALA A 9 -15.65 -20.91 -4.04
N PRO A 10 -14.37 -21.32 -4.13
CA PRO A 10 -13.45 -21.09 -3.04
C PRO A 10 -13.38 -19.58 -2.82
N VAL A 11 -13.80 -19.12 -1.64
CA VAL A 11 -13.55 -17.76 -1.15
C VAL A 11 -12.05 -17.64 -0.89
N ASN A 12 -11.28 -17.57 -1.97
CA ASN A 12 -9.83 -17.47 -1.94
C ASN A 12 -9.48 -16.04 -1.52
N SER A 13 -9.63 -15.73 -0.24
CA SER A 13 -9.31 -14.43 0.35
C SER A 13 -7.79 -14.22 0.54
N THR A 14 -6.97 -15.06 -0.10
CA THR A 14 -5.53 -15.21 0.19
C THR A 14 -4.55 -15.00 -0.98
N PRO A 15 -4.82 -14.15 -2.00
CA PRO A 15 -3.74 -13.55 -2.82
C PRO A 15 -3.41 -12.12 -2.40
N ALA A 16 -4.39 -11.33 -1.95
CA ALA A 16 -4.29 -9.88 -1.80
C ALA A 16 -3.27 -9.45 -0.71
N LEU A 17 -3.36 -10.03 0.48
CA LEU A 17 -2.43 -9.72 1.58
C LEU A 17 -0.99 -10.15 1.26
N ALA A 18 -0.83 -11.33 0.63
CA ALA A 18 0.48 -11.81 0.19
C ALA A 18 1.12 -10.87 -0.85
N THR A 19 0.31 -10.27 -1.74
CA THR A 19 0.78 -9.24 -2.67
C THR A 19 1.27 -8.00 -1.93
N LEU A 20 0.56 -7.53 -0.90
CA LEU A 20 0.97 -6.36 -0.12
C LEU A 20 2.32 -6.56 0.58
N GLU A 21 2.50 -7.68 1.28
CA GLU A 21 3.76 -7.96 1.97
C GLU A 21 4.94 -8.03 1.00
N LYS A 22 4.72 -8.64 -0.17
CA LYS A 22 5.68 -8.66 -1.26
C LYS A 22 6.00 -7.25 -1.77
N ASP A 23 4.99 -6.42 -2.02
CA ASP A 23 5.20 -5.05 -2.50
C ASP A 23 5.99 -4.21 -1.50
N ILE A 24 5.73 -4.35 -0.20
CA ILE A 24 6.52 -3.70 0.86
C ILE A 24 7.97 -4.19 0.84
N ALA A 25 8.19 -5.50 0.71
CA ALA A 25 9.54 -6.06 0.62
C ALA A 25 10.29 -5.59 -0.63
N ASP A 26 9.61 -5.47 -1.77
CA ASP A 26 10.15 -4.89 -3.01
C ASP A 26 10.53 -3.42 -2.82
N MET A 27 9.74 -2.62 -2.10
CA MET A 27 10.10 -1.22 -1.77
C MET A 27 11.32 -1.12 -0.85
N ARG A 28 11.45 -2.04 0.12
CA ARG A 28 12.63 -2.13 1.00
C ARG A 28 13.87 -2.54 0.23
N THR A 29 13.74 -3.52 -0.65
CA THR A 29 14.83 -4.00 -1.51
C THR A 29 15.29 -2.91 -2.48
N ALA A 30 14.37 -2.03 -2.90
CA ALA A 30 14.67 -0.86 -3.70
C ALA A 30 15.31 0.30 -2.91
N ASP A 31 15.58 0.12 -1.62
CA ASP A 31 16.27 1.08 -0.73
C ASP A 31 15.58 2.45 -0.64
N PHE A 32 14.24 2.47 -0.66
CA PHE A 32 13.50 3.72 -0.45
C PHE A 32 13.59 4.18 1.01
N ALA A 33 13.98 5.44 1.21
CA ALA A 33 14.06 6.06 2.54
C ALA A 33 12.70 6.15 3.24
N PHE A 34 11.63 6.33 2.47
CA PHE A 34 10.26 6.44 2.95
C PHE A 34 9.36 5.40 2.28
N ILE A 35 8.74 4.55 3.09
CA ILE A 35 7.79 3.54 2.63
C ILE A 35 6.48 3.71 3.41
N TYR A 36 5.41 4.03 2.70
CA TYR A 36 4.08 4.21 3.28
C TYR A 36 3.07 3.27 2.64
N VAL A 37 2.16 2.75 3.44
CA VAL A 37 1.01 1.98 2.98
C VAL A 37 -0.24 2.76 3.32
N LEU A 38 -0.98 3.15 2.28
CA LEU A 38 -2.23 3.89 2.40
C LEU A 38 -3.39 2.93 2.19
N ARG A 39 -4.36 2.96 3.10
CA ARG A 39 -5.61 2.19 3.02
C ARG A 39 -6.79 3.10 3.32
N ARG A 40 -7.98 2.76 2.84
CA ARG A 40 -9.20 3.43 3.30
C ARG A 40 -9.42 3.16 4.78
N LYS A 41 -9.91 4.15 5.53
CA LYS A 41 -10.23 3.99 6.95
C LYS A 41 -11.33 2.96 7.20
N ASP A 42 -12.23 2.78 6.25
CA ASP A 42 -13.29 1.76 6.28
C ASP A 42 -12.83 0.35 5.85
N GLY A 43 -11.59 0.19 5.34
CA GLY A 43 -11.05 -1.09 4.88
C GLY A 43 -11.55 -1.55 3.50
N GLY A 44 -12.35 -0.74 2.81
CA GLY A 44 -12.82 -0.97 1.45
C GLY A 44 -11.73 -0.80 0.38
N VAL A 45 -12.13 -1.09 -0.87
CA VAL A 45 -11.29 -0.90 -2.06
C VAL A 45 -11.17 0.60 -2.36
N LEU A 46 -9.97 1.05 -2.75
CA LEU A 46 -9.73 2.43 -3.17
C LEU A 46 -10.48 2.70 -4.47
N ASP A 47 -11.38 3.69 -4.41
CA ASP A 47 -12.15 4.12 -5.58
C ASP A 47 -11.31 5.06 -6.48
N PRO A 48 -11.80 5.45 -7.67
CA PRO A 48 -11.05 6.30 -8.57
C PRO A 48 -10.71 7.68 -7.97
N GLU A 49 -11.57 8.22 -7.11
CA GLU A 49 -11.32 9.49 -6.43
C GLU A 49 -10.19 9.34 -5.41
N ASP A 50 -10.21 8.27 -4.61
CA ASP A 50 -9.13 7.94 -3.69
C ASP A 50 -7.78 7.86 -4.41
N LYS A 51 -7.75 7.13 -5.53
CA LYS A 51 -6.53 6.98 -6.35
C LYS A 51 -6.06 8.32 -6.91
N SER A 52 -6.97 9.20 -7.28
CA SER A 52 -6.65 10.55 -7.75
C SER A 52 -6.05 11.41 -6.64
N VAL A 53 -6.60 11.33 -5.42
CA VAL A 53 -6.04 12.03 -4.25
C VAL A 53 -4.66 11.51 -3.92
N VAL A 54 -4.48 10.19 -3.82
CA VAL A 54 -3.14 9.60 -3.61
C VAL A 54 -2.19 10.06 -4.71
N ARG A 55 -2.63 10.05 -5.97
CA ARG A 55 -1.80 10.48 -7.09
C ARG A 55 -1.32 11.93 -6.98
N THR A 56 -2.21 12.81 -6.56
CA THR A 56 -1.99 14.26 -6.45
C THR A 56 -1.13 14.60 -5.24
N GLN A 57 -1.40 13.99 -4.09
CA GLN A 57 -0.70 14.28 -2.84
C GLN A 57 0.68 13.61 -2.76
N THR A 58 0.92 12.58 -3.56
CA THR A 58 2.22 11.90 -3.64
C THR A 58 2.87 12.12 -5.02
N ASP A 59 2.70 13.27 -5.65
CA ASP A 59 3.24 13.56 -6.99
C ASP A 59 4.78 13.46 -7.04
N GLN A 60 5.45 13.75 -5.91
CA GLN A 60 6.91 13.77 -5.80
C GLN A 60 7.54 12.40 -5.45
N VAL A 61 6.72 11.35 -5.27
CA VAL A 61 7.22 10.04 -4.85
C VAL A 61 7.78 9.25 -6.03
N ASN A 62 8.76 8.42 -5.76
CA ASN A 62 9.49 7.68 -6.80
C ASN A 62 8.67 6.50 -7.34
N ARG A 63 7.96 5.78 -6.46
CA ARG A 63 7.18 4.61 -6.84
C ARG A 63 5.85 4.51 -6.10
N ARG A 64 4.84 4.02 -6.80
CA ARG A 64 3.52 3.69 -6.28
C ARG A 64 3.04 2.39 -6.87
N VAL A 65 2.44 1.54 -6.05
CA VAL A 65 1.80 0.30 -6.50
C VAL A 65 0.47 0.11 -5.78
N SER A 66 -0.54 -0.32 -6.52
CA SER A 66 -1.82 -0.74 -5.94
C SER A 66 -1.68 -2.19 -5.50
N SER A 67 -1.95 -2.45 -4.23
CA SER A 67 -1.75 -3.74 -3.58
C SER A 67 -3.02 -4.18 -2.87
N ASP A 68 -3.03 -5.38 -2.30
CA ASP A 68 -4.19 -5.90 -1.55
C ASP A 68 -5.49 -5.91 -2.40
N GLY A 69 -5.37 -6.29 -3.69
CA GLY A 69 -6.51 -6.27 -4.61
C GLY A 69 -7.12 -4.88 -4.82
N GLY A 70 -6.34 -3.81 -4.61
CA GLY A 70 -6.78 -2.42 -4.74
C GLY A 70 -7.26 -1.78 -3.43
N LYS A 71 -7.16 -2.47 -2.29
CA LYS A 71 -7.47 -1.89 -0.97
C LYS A 71 -6.34 -1.09 -0.36
N ALA A 72 -5.12 -1.26 -0.88
CA ALA A 72 -3.93 -0.56 -0.42
C ALA A 72 -3.16 0.08 -1.57
N VAL A 73 -2.44 1.16 -1.28
CA VAL A 73 -1.39 1.69 -2.14
C VAL A 73 -0.10 1.74 -1.35
N VAL A 74 0.94 1.09 -1.86
CA VAL A 74 2.30 1.18 -1.31
C VAL A 74 3.05 2.27 -2.06
N VAL A 75 3.62 3.18 -1.30
CA VAL A 75 4.37 4.34 -1.77
C VAL A 75 5.81 4.18 -1.31
N GLY A 76 6.74 4.27 -2.26
CA GLY A 76 8.18 4.33 -1.99
C GLY A 76 8.74 5.66 -2.47
N SER A 77 9.47 6.36 -1.62
CA SER A 77 10.13 7.61 -1.98
C SER A 77 11.46 7.79 -1.26
N ASN A 78 12.39 8.49 -1.92
CA ASN A 78 13.62 8.98 -1.32
C ASN A 78 13.46 10.38 -0.70
N PHE A 79 12.29 11.00 -0.88
CA PHE A 79 11.99 12.33 -0.38
C PHE A 79 10.84 12.27 0.61
N ALA A 80 10.91 13.11 1.64
CA ALA A 80 9.80 13.27 2.56
C ALA A 80 8.62 13.92 1.82
N ILE A 81 7.43 13.33 1.96
CA ILE A 81 6.20 13.96 1.49
C ILE A 81 5.97 15.21 2.33
N ALA A 82 5.69 16.34 1.67
CA ALA A 82 5.44 17.60 2.35
C ALA A 82 4.36 17.45 3.44
N PRO A 83 4.53 18.07 4.62
CA PRO A 83 3.65 17.86 5.76
C PRO A 83 2.19 18.23 5.47
N GLU A 84 1.96 19.25 4.63
CA GLU A 84 0.62 19.62 4.15
C GLU A 84 -0.07 18.49 3.37
N LYS A 85 0.67 17.83 2.46
CA LYS A 85 0.16 16.73 1.64
C LYS A 85 -0.05 15.47 2.47
N MET A 86 0.88 15.21 3.38
CA MET A 86 0.77 14.11 4.33
C MET A 86 -0.44 14.28 5.26
N THR A 87 -0.72 15.51 5.72
CA THR A 87 -1.93 15.83 6.51
C THR A 87 -3.20 15.53 5.72
N ALA A 88 -3.27 15.95 4.44
CA ALA A 88 -4.41 15.65 3.57
C ALA A 88 -4.60 14.13 3.35
N LEU A 89 -3.51 13.37 3.30
CA LEU A 89 -3.57 11.91 3.21
C LEU A 89 -4.07 11.30 4.52
N TYR A 90 -3.61 11.76 5.69
CA TYR A 90 -4.07 11.26 7.00
C TYR A 90 -5.56 11.56 7.26
N ASP A 91 -6.10 12.63 6.69
CA ASP A 91 -7.51 12.98 6.78
C ASP A 91 -8.42 11.92 6.12
N ARG A 92 -7.99 11.37 4.98
CA ARG A 92 -8.77 10.40 4.19
C ARG A 92 -8.38 8.94 4.40
N PHE A 93 -7.11 8.68 4.63
CA PHE A 93 -6.54 7.33 4.62
C PHE A 93 -5.98 6.93 5.99
N ALA A 94 -6.04 5.63 6.27
CA ALA A 94 -5.21 5.00 7.28
C ALA A 94 -3.82 4.77 6.67
N ILE A 95 -2.83 5.53 7.12
CA ILE A 95 -1.45 5.43 6.64
C ILE A 95 -0.63 4.66 7.67
N GLN A 96 0.09 3.66 7.19
CA GLN A 96 1.07 2.91 7.97
C GLN A 96 2.47 3.19 7.43
N ASN A 97 3.40 3.47 8.33
CA ASN A 97 4.78 3.74 7.98
C ASN A 97 5.62 2.45 8.09
N TYR A 98 6.22 2.04 6.98
CA TYR A 98 7.11 0.89 6.85
C TYR A 98 8.53 1.28 6.45
N SER A 99 8.84 2.57 6.52
CA SER A 99 10.17 3.11 6.27
C SER A 99 11.19 2.39 7.14
N PRO A 100 12.41 2.18 6.64
CA PRO A 100 13.49 1.66 7.48
C PRO A 100 13.62 2.54 8.72
N VAL A 101 13.67 1.92 9.89
CA VAL A 101 14.15 2.62 11.10
C VAL A 101 15.62 2.90 10.83
N GLU A 102 16.00 4.17 10.69
CA GLU A 102 17.41 4.52 10.55
C GLU A 102 18.19 3.85 11.69
N GLY A 103 19.10 2.93 11.36
CA GLY A 103 20.08 2.37 12.31
C GLY A 103 19.93 0.92 12.77
N VAL A 104 19.37 -0.02 12.00
CA VAL A 104 19.59 -1.48 12.26
C VAL A 104 20.21 -2.22 11.07
N ASN A 105 21.22 -1.65 10.43
CA ASN A 105 22.14 -2.45 9.62
C ASN A 105 23.55 -1.82 9.54
N GLY A 106 24.03 -1.34 10.68
CA GLY A 106 25.41 -0.83 10.83
C GLY A 106 26.33 -1.72 11.67
N GLU A 107 25.81 -2.73 12.38
CA GLU A 107 26.65 -3.58 13.22
C GLU A 107 26.05 -4.98 13.31
N LYS A 108 26.69 -5.98 12.68
CA LYS A 108 27.15 -7.22 13.34
C LYS A 108 28.16 -7.97 12.45
N LYS A 109 29.43 -7.81 12.86
CA LYS A 109 30.61 -8.68 12.77
C LYS A 109 31.18 -9.07 11.40
#